data_AF-Q9CFV5-F1
#
_entry.id   AF-Q9CFV5-F1
#
_cell.length_a   1.000
_cell.length_b   1.000
_cell.length_c   1.000
_cell.angle_alpha   90.00
_cell.angle_beta   90.00
_cell.angle_gamma   90.00
#
_symmetry.space_group_name_H-M   'P 1'
#
loop_
_entity.id
_entity.type
_entity.pdbx_description
1 polymer ?
#
loop_
_entity_poly.entity_id
_entity_poly.type
_entity_poly.pdbx_seq_one_letter_code
_entity_poly.pdbx_strand_id
1 'polypeptide(L)'
;MKGLNAKATAVYENVTVSNGDAIYGAQPIRNDNGKVLFRGTNTFNILQNHNINDTSSAGADNQGEWIQGGAYLEVVTGTTTLNQSWGNDQPFYVYYSSGGSTLQVDAGAAMVWNLNRKLQVQVSQPSSSHMNSYS
;
A
#
# COMPACT_ATOMS: atom_id res chain seq x y z
N MET A 1 18.63 6.22 -20.10
CA MET A 1 17.56 7.22 -19.92
C MET A 1 16.22 6.53 -20.11
N LYS A 2 15.32 6.53 -19.12
CA LYS A 2 13.92 6.14 -19.35
C LYS A 2 13.24 7.32 -20.06
N GLY A 3 12.50 7.06 -21.14
CA GLY A 3 11.79 8.11 -21.88
C GLY A 3 10.78 8.83 -20.98
N LEU A 4 10.45 10.08 -21.29
CA LEU A 4 9.63 10.99 -20.46
C LEU A 4 8.29 10.41 -19.97
N ASN A 5 7.79 9.34 -20.60
CA ASN A 5 6.50 8.70 -20.30
C ASN A 5 6.61 7.21 -19.88
N ALA A 6 7.82 6.68 -19.67
CA ALA A 6 8.01 5.27 -19.31
C ALA A 6 7.72 5.05 -17.82
N LYS A 7 6.55 4.48 -17.51
CA LYS A 7 6.14 4.10 -16.15
C LYS A 7 6.75 2.75 -15.78
N ALA A 8 7.30 2.64 -14.58
CA ALA A 8 7.92 1.40 -14.11
C ALA A 8 6.84 0.37 -13.71
N THR A 9 7.08 -0.89 -14.04
CA THR A 9 6.33 -2.02 -13.49
C THR A 9 7.24 -2.79 -12.55
N ALA A 10 6.86 -2.90 -11.28
CA ALA A 10 7.47 -3.77 -10.31
C ALA A 10 6.64 -5.05 -10.21
N VAL A 11 7.30 -6.20 -10.25
CA VAL A 11 6.65 -7.51 -10.11
C VAL A 11 7.24 -8.21 -8.90
N TYR A 12 6.39 -8.69 -8.02
CA TYR A 12 6.75 -9.52 -6.88
C TYR A 12 6.07 -10.88 -7.05
N GLU A 13 6.88 -11.93 -6.99
CA GLU A 13 6.42 -13.30 -7.20
C GLU A 13 7.01 -14.23 -6.15
N ASN A 14 6.14 -14.88 -5.38
CA ASN A 14 6.50 -15.81 -4.30
C ASN A 14 7.45 -15.21 -3.26
N VAL A 15 7.27 -13.93 -2.92
CA VAL A 15 8.17 -13.23 -1.98
C VAL A 15 7.67 -13.27 -0.55
N THR A 16 8.59 -13.34 0.41
CA THR A 16 8.32 -12.98 1.80
C THR A 16 9.24 -11.83 2.18
N VAL A 17 8.65 -10.69 2.50
CA VAL A 17 9.35 -9.46 2.84
C VAL A 17 8.95 -9.06 4.24
N SER A 18 9.92 -8.68 5.05
CA SER A 18 9.67 -8.01 6.34
C SER A 18 10.37 -6.67 6.33
N ASN A 19 9.79 -5.66 6.97
CA ASN A 19 10.49 -4.40 7.24
C ASN A 19 11.85 -4.65 7.94
N GLY A 20 12.81 -3.74 7.69
CA GLY A 20 14.08 -3.72 8.40
C GLY A 20 13.90 -3.37 9.89
N ASP A 21 15.01 -3.47 10.64
CA ASP A 21 15.12 -3.45 12.11
C ASP A 21 14.23 -2.44 12.88
N ALA A 22 13.96 -2.76 14.14
CA ALA A 22 12.89 -2.17 14.95
C ALA A 22 12.89 -0.63 15.00
N ILE A 23 11.69 -0.06 14.88
CA ILE A 23 11.30 1.37 15.08
C ILE A 23 11.54 2.30 13.87
N TYR A 24 12.55 2.08 13.02
CA TYR A 24 12.84 2.99 11.87
C TYR A 24 13.15 2.30 10.53
N GLY A 25 13.03 0.97 10.46
CA GLY A 25 13.45 0.20 9.29
C GLY A 25 12.35 -0.14 8.29
N ALA A 26 11.11 0.31 8.47
CA ALA A 26 10.07 0.10 7.47
C ALA A 26 10.39 0.88 6.19
N GLN A 27 10.37 0.18 5.06
CA GLN A 27 10.66 0.71 3.73
C GLN A 27 9.50 0.32 2.82
N PRO A 28 8.62 1.27 2.44
CA PRO A 28 7.52 0.98 1.54
C PRO A 28 8.02 0.55 0.17
N ILE A 29 7.20 -0.22 -0.54
CA ILE A 29 7.33 -0.35 -1.99
C ILE A 29 6.99 1.01 -2.60
N ARG A 30 8.02 1.71 -3.09
CA ARG A 30 7.88 2.97 -3.82
C ARG A 30 7.82 2.71 -5.31
N ASN A 31 6.73 3.15 -5.94
CA ASN A 31 6.59 3.08 -7.40
C ASN A 31 5.75 4.25 -7.93
N ASP A 32 6.33 5.44 -7.85
CA ASP A 32 5.71 6.73 -8.17
C ASP A 32 5.12 6.71 -9.60
N ASN A 33 3.79 6.62 -9.67
CA ASN A 33 3.01 6.54 -10.91
C ASN A 33 3.21 5.27 -11.77
N GLY A 34 3.85 4.23 -11.24
CA GLY A 34 4.03 2.94 -11.89
C GLY A 34 2.96 1.89 -11.55
N LYS A 35 3.18 0.65 -11.99
CA LYS A 35 2.36 -0.52 -11.67
C LYS A 35 3.10 -1.45 -10.70
N VAL A 36 2.42 -1.94 -9.67
CA VAL A 36 2.91 -3.02 -8.79
C VAL A 36 2.05 -4.26 -9.05
N LEU A 37 2.67 -5.36 -9.47
CA LEU A 37 1.98 -6.61 -9.76
C LEU A 37 2.42 -7.68 -8.77
N PHE A 38 1.45 -8.39 -8.20
CA PHE A 38 1.68 -9.54 -7.32
C PHE A 38 1.26 -10.84 -7.99
N ARG A 39 2.13 -11.85 -7.94
CA ARG A 39 1.90 -13.19 -8.51
C ARG A 39 2.27 -14.29 -7.51
N GLY A 40 1.58 -15.42 -7.56
CA GLY A 40 1.85 -16.53 -6.65
C GLY A 40 1.54 -16.19 -5.18
N THR A 41 2.35 -16.69 -4.25
CA THR A 41 2.13 -16.53 -2.80
C THR A 41 3.09 -15.50 -2.20
N ASN A 42 2.60 -14.29 -1.93
CA ASN A 42 3.40 -13.20 -1.39
C ASN A 42 3.00 -12.92 0.07
N THR A 43 3.99 -12.61 0.92
CA THR A 43 3.76 -12.17 2.29
C THR A 43 4.59 -10.92 2.57
N PHE A 44 3.93 -9.87 3.05
CA PHE A 44 4.54 -8.61 3.46
C PHE A 44 4.26 -8.39 4.94
N ASN A 45 5.33 -8.30 5.73
CA ASN A 45 5.29 -8.08 7.16
C ASN A 45 5.81 -6.67 7.45
N ILE A 46 4.91 -5.75 7.77
CA ILE A 46 5.25 -4.37 8.15
C ILE A 46 4.93 -4.22 9.64
N LEU A 47 5.86 -4.72 10.46
CA LEU A 47 5.59 -5.03 11.86
C LEU A 47 6.38 -4.12 12.80
N GLN A 48 5.69 -3.44 13.71
CA GLN A 48 6.34 -2.77 14.82
C GLN A 48 6.99 -3.83 15.72
N ASN A 49 8.28 -3.67 16.02
CA ASN A 49 9.05 -4.59 16.88
C ASN A 49 8.93 -6.08 16.46
N HIS A 50 8.76 -6.35 15.17
CA HIS A 50 8.53 -7.70 14.61
C HIS A 50 7.33 -8.44 15.20
N ASN A 51 6.33 -7.71 15.72
CA ASN A 51 5.18 -8.29 16.39
C ASN A 51 3.86 -7.74 15.80
N ILE A 52 3.04 -8.63 15.24
CA ILE A 52 1.72 -8.26 14.70
C ILE A 52 0.76 -7.79 15.78
N ASN A 53 0.98 -8.15 17.05
CA ASN A 53 0.14 -7.74 18.17
C ASN A 53 0.62 -6.43 18.84
N ASP A 54 1.70 -5.83 18.35
CA ASP A 54 2.19 -4.57 18.88
C ASP A 54 1.24 -3.44 18.49
N THR A 55 0.72 -2.74 19.51
CA THR A 55 -0.20 -1.60 19.38
C THR A 55 0.46 -0.29 19.79
N SER A 56 1.74 -0.33 20.16
CA SER A 56 2.49 0.86 20.58
C SER A 56 2.59 1.85 19.42
N SER A 57 2.52 3.14 19.73
CA SER A 57 2.58 4.22 18.74
C SER A 57 4.02 4.49 18.24
N ALA A 58 4.88 3.46 18.20
CA ALA A 58 6.33 3.63 18.04
C ALA A 58 6.83 3.54 16.59
N GLY A 59 5.95 3.69 15.59
CA GLY A 59 6.37 3.87 14.20
C GLY A 59 6.60 5.35 13.91
N ALA A 60 7.72 5.73 13.30
CA ALA A 60 7.84 7.06 12.72
C ALA A 60 6.77 7.21 11.63
N ASP A 61 5.98 8.28 11.70
CA ASP A 61 4.97 8.66 10.71
C ASP A 61 5.56 8.60 9.30
N ASN A 62 4.82 7.98 8.36
CA ASN A 62 5.16 7.90 6.94
C ASN A 62 6.38 7.01 6.59
N GLN A 63 6.62 5.96 7.39
CA GLN A 63 7.62 4.92 7.10
C GLN A 63 7.02 3.50 7.02
N GLY A 64 5.84 3.29 7.63
CA GLY A 64 5.15 2.02 7.73
C GLY A 64 4.18 1.72 6.61
N GLU A 65 4.12 2.52 5.55
CA GLU A 65 3.33 2.15 4.38
C GLU A 65 3.84 0.82 3.81
N TRP A 66 2.92 -0.04 3.39
CA TRP A 66 3.30 -1.15 2.54
C TRP A 66 3.60 -0.65 1.12
N ILE A 67 2.73 0.22 0.60
CA ILE A 67 2.88 0.84 -0.72
C ILE A 67 2.77 2.35 -0.61
N GLN A 68 3.70 3.04 -1.24
CA GLN A 68 3.75 4.50 -1.28
C GLN A 68 3.91 4.99 -2.73
N GLY A 69 3.05 5.92 -3.16
CA GLY A 69 3.09 6.52 -4.50
C GLY A 69 2.61 5.63 -5.66
N GLY A 70 2.15 4.40 -5.36
CA GLY A 70 1.64 3.45 -6.35
C GLY A 70 0.29 3.90 -6.91
N ALA A 71 0.21 4.21 -8.20
CA ALA A 71 -1.06 4.53 -8.86
C ALA A 71 -1.87 3.29 -9.25
N TYR A 72 -1.21 2.13 -9.38
CA TYR A 72 -1.86 0.88 -9.80
C TYR A 72 -1.22 -0.33 -9.11
N LEU A 73 -2.03 -1.08 -8.38
CA LEU A 73 -1.68 -2.31 -7.69
C LEU A 73 -2.63 -3.41 -8.15
N GLU A 74 -2.08 -4.55 -8.56
CA GLU A 74 -2.87 -5.68 -9.03
C GLU A 74 -2.34 -7.00 -8.46
N VAL A 75 -3.22 -7.75 -7.80
CA VAL A 75 -2.96 -9.16 -7.45
C VAL A 75 -3.46 -10.01 -8.60
N VAL A 76 -2.52 -10.47 -9.43
CA VAL A 76 -2.81 -11.15 -10.70
C VAL A 76 -3.11 -12.64 -10.49
N THR A 77 -2.37 -13.30 -9.59
CA THR A 77 -2.58 -14.73 -9.26
C THR A 77 -2.19 -15.02 -7.82
N GLY A 78 -2.75 -16.10 -7.26
CA GLY A 78 -2.40 -16.60 -5.95
C GLY A 78 -2.87 -15.69 -4.81
N THR A 79 -2.13 -15.66 -3.71
CA THR A 79 -2.51 -14.93 -2.50
C THR A 79 -1.41 -13.96 -2.11
N THR A 80 -1.77 -12.70 -1.91
CA THR A 80 -0.90 -11.70 -1.30
C THR A 80 -1.41 -11.36 0.09
N THR A 81 -0.57 -11.56 1.10
CA THR A 81 -0.89 -11.28 2.50
C THR A 81 -0.09 -10.09 2.99
N LEU A 82 -0.77 -9.11 3.57
CA LEU A 82 -0.18 -8.02 4.33
C LEU A 82 -0.45 -8.22 5.81
N ASN A 83 0.60 -8.25 6.62
CA ASN A 83 0.54 -8.22 8.08
C ASN A 83 1.10 -6.87 8.54
N GLN A 84 0.26 -6.02 9.14
CA GLN A 84 0.67 -4.68 9.54
C GLN A 84 0.28 -4.33 10.97
N SER A 85 1.30 -3.92 11.73
CA SER A 85 1.18 -3.34 13.08
C SER A 85 1.97 -2.03 13.25
N TRP A 86 2.60 -1.52 12.18
CA TRP A 86 3.45 -0.34 12.24
C TRP A 86 2.67 0.96 12.46
N GLY A 87 2.78 1.50 13.68
CA GLY A 87 2.32 2.85 14.03
C GLY A 87 0.86 3.16 13.66
N ASN A 88 0.64 4.36 13.11
CA ASN A 88 -0.66 4.82 12.59
C ASN A 88 -0.70 4.84 11.05
N ASP A 89 0.35 4.35 10.38
CA ASP A 89 0.48 4.49 8.94
C ASP A 89 -0.56 3.64 8.21
N GLN A 90 -1.11 4.20 7.15
CA GLN A 90 -1.98 3.48 6.22
C GLN A 90 -1.20 2.38 5.47
N PRO A 91 -1.83 1.23 5.17
CA PRO A 91 -1.24 0.23 4.28
C PRO A 91 -0.89 0.76 2.90
N PHE A 92 -1.72 1.67 2.39
CA PHE A 92 -1.67 2.16 1.03
C PHE A 92 -1.77 3.68 1.05
N TYR A 93 -0.69 4.37 0.72
CA TYR A 93 -0.64 5.83 0.63
C TYR A 93 -0.38 6.28 -0.80
N VAL A 94 -1.37 6.94 -1.39
CA VAL A 94 -1.29 7.47 -2.75
C VAL A 94 -1.25 8.99 -2.69
N TYR A 95 -0.28 9.57 -3.38
CA TYR A 95 -0.17 11.00 -3.56
C TYR A 95 0.25 11.30 -5.01
N TYR A 96 -0.03 12.52 -5.48
CA TYR A 96 0.25 13.01 -6.84
C TYR A 96 -0.36 12.20 -8.00
N SER A 97 -1.45 11.46 -7.78
CA SER A 97 -2.14 10.78 -8.88
C SER A 97 -3.04 11.76 -9.64
N SER A 98 -2.68 12.09 -10.89
CA SER A 98 -3.48 12.97 -11.75
C SER A 98 -4.75 12.31 -12.32
N GLY A 99 -5.06 11.08 -11.91
CA GLY A 99 -6.17 10.27 -12.44
C GLY A 99 -6.71 9.20 -11.49
N GLY A 100 -6.43 9.32 -10.19
CA GLY A 100 -6.84 8.33 -9.17
C GLY A 100 -5.87 7.15 -9.01
N SER A 101 -6.25 6.19 -8.18
CA SER A 101 -5.50 4.97 -7.92
C SER A 101 -6.35 3.72 -8.06
N THR A 102 -5.74 2.63 -8.50
CA THR A 102 -6.40 1.33 -8.63
C THR A 102 -5.75 0.30 -7.72
N LEU A 103 -6.59 -0.40 -6.95
CA LEU A 103 -6.28 -1.70 -6.35
C LEU A 103 -7.21 -2.73 -7.00
N GLN A 104 -6.64 -3.72 -7.67
CA GLN A 104 -7.36 -4.77 -8.36
C GLN A 104 -6.91 -6.14 -7.84
N VAL A 105 -7.87 -7.07 -7.74
CA VAL A 105 -7.62 -8.48 -7.43
C VAL A 105 -8.32 -9.30 -8.52
N ASP A 106 -7.54 -10.06 -9.28
CA ASP A 106 -8.07 -10.83 -10.40
C ASP A 106 -8.89 -12.04 -9.92
N ALA A 107 -9.74 -12.55 -10.80
CA ALA A 107 -10.56 -13.72 -10.53
C ALA A 107 -9.67 -14.92 -10.14
N GLY A 108 -9.97 -15.53 -8.98
CA GLY A 108 -9.20 -16.65 -8.45
C GLY A 108 -7.92 -16.25 -7.70
N ALA A 109 -7.61 -14.96 -7.59
CA ALA A 109 -6.57 -14.43 -6.71
C ALA A 109 -7.18 -13.91 -5.39
N ALA A 110 -6.33 -13.67 -4.39
CA ALA A 110 -6.73 -13.19 -3.07
C ALA A 110 -5.77 -12.13 -2.52
N MET A 111 -6.35 -11.12 -1.87
CA MET A 111 -5.63 -10.18 -1.00
C MET A 111 -6.11 -10.37 0.43
N VAL A 112 -5.18 -10.61 1.36
CA VAL A 112 -5.48 -10.75 2.79
C VAL A 112 -4.82 -9.62 3.54
N TRP A 113 -5.60 -8.85 4.28
CA TRP A 113 -5.13 -7.74 5.13
C TRP A 113 -5.33 -8.07 6.60
N ASN A 114 -4.24 -8.34 7.30
CA ASN A 114 -4.20 -8.54 8.74
C ASN A 114 -3.70 -7.25 9.38
N LEU A 115 -4.63 -6.41 9.81
CA LEU A 115 -4.39 -5.07 10.33
C LEU A 115 -4.66 -5.04 11.84
N ASN A 116 -3.65 -4.72 12.66
CA ASN A 116 -3.79 -4.80 14.12
C ASN A 116 -4.47 -3.56 14.76
N ARG A 117 -4.51 -2.42 14.06
CA ARG A 117 -5.13 -1.18 14.55
C ARG A 117 -6.33 -0.80 13.68
N LYS A 118 -7.24 0.05 14.19
CA LYS A 118 -8.39 0.62 13.46
C LYS A 118 -7.95 1.46 12.26
N LEU A 119 -7.42 0.82 11.23
CA LEU A 119 -7.04 1.43 9.97
C LEU A 119 -8.32 1.52 9.12
N GLN A 120 -8.93 2.70 9.11
CA GLN A 120 -9.98 2.98 8.12
C GLN A 120 -9.32 3.07 6.75
N VAL A 121 -9.80 2.31 5.78
CA VAL A 121 -9.49 2.56 4.37
C VAL A 121 -10.17 3.87 3.99
N GLN A 122 -9.43 4.97 4.04
CA GLN A 122 -9.96 6.28 3.71
C GLN A 122 -9.75 6.55 2.22
N VAL A 123 -10.79 6.27 1.41
CA VAL A 123 -10.83 6.73 0.02
C VAL A 123 -11.29 8.18 0.03
N SER A 124 -10.35 9.13 -0.02
CA SER A 124 -10.70 10.53 -0.20
C SER A 124 -11.18 10.76 -1.63
N GLN A 125 -12.48 11.03 -1.81
CA GLN A 125 -12.97 11.58 -3.07
C GLN A 125 -12.47 13.04 -3.20
N PRO A 126 -12.07 13.49 -4.39
CA PRO A 126 -11.86 14.92 -4.62
C PRO A 126 -13.19 15.64 -4.36
N SER A 127 -13.17 16.68 -3.52
CA SER A 127 -14.35 17.47 -3.20
C SER A 127 -14.97 18.03 -4.49
N SER A 128 -16.16 17.56 -4.87
CA SER A 128 -16.99 18.29 -5.82
C SER A 128 -17.59 19.49 -5.09
N SER A 129 -17.13 20.69 -5.43
CA SER A 129 -17.82 21.92 -5.08
C SER A 129 -19.18 21.93 -5.79
N HIS A 130 -20.25 21.52 -5.09
CA HIS A 130 -21.61 21.60 -5.61
C HIS A 130 -22.26 22.94 -5.30
N MET A 131 -22.58 23.62 -6.40
CA MET A 131 -23.83 24.34 -6.69
C MET A 131 -24.24 25.51 -5.78
N ASN A 132 -24.03 26.72 -6.32
CA ASN A 132 -24.87 27.87 -5.98
C ASN A 132 -26.32 27.56 -6.33
N SER A 133 -27.19 27.69 -5.33
CA SER A 133 -28.65 27.68 -5.42
C SER A 133 -29.15 28.84 -6.30
N TYR A 134 -30.00 28.55 -7.27
CA TYR A 134 -30.89 29.55 -7.84
C TYR A 134 -32.20 29.55 -7.04
N SER A 135 -32.54 30.70 -6.48
CA SER A 135 -33.87 31.06 -5.95
C SER A 135 -34.82 31.44 -7.06
#